data_AF-A0A7C5JNV9-F1
#
_entry.id   AF-A0A7C5JNV9-F1
#
_cell.length_a   1.000
_cell.length_b   1.000
_cell.length_c   1.000
_cell.angle_alpha   90.00
_cell.angle_beta   90.00
_cell.angle_gamma   90.00
#
_symmetry.space_group_name_H-M   'P 1'
#
loop_
_entity.id
_entity.type
_entity.pdbx_description
1 polymer ?
#
loop_
_entity_poly.entity_id
_entity_poly.type
_entity_poly.pdbx_seq_one_letter_code
_entity_poly.pdbx_strand_id
1 'polypeptide(L)'
;MRLSWIILSPLLLIVVATGCRTIPLSGRYYVEKTLLTTGYCKCPICCGWTRDSRGNPVDSQGNAKVVGRTASGTMARHGTIAADLNVYPIGTIMYVEGYGWGRVEDTGSALKGDHIDLYFRSHQSALRWGKKYVKVKIWYPNGFHP
;
A
#
# COMPACT_ATOMS: atom_id res chain seq x y z
N MET A 1 36.65 44.24 -54.08
CA MET A 1 36.35 42.81 -53.83
C MET A 1 36.13 42.58 -52.34
N ARG A 2 34.86 42.60 -51.88
CA ARG A 2 34.37 41.95 -50.65
C ARG A 2 32.86 41.73 -50.85
N LEU A 3 32.49 40.53 -51.28
CA LEU A 3 31.11 40.06 -51.29
C LEU A 3 30.79 39.54 -49.89
N SER A 4 29.59 39.79 -49.39
CA SER A 4 28.84 38.77 -48.64
C SER A 4 27.34 39.08 -48.66
N TRP A 5 26.59 38.03 -48.98
CA TRP A 5 25.23 38.04 -49.47
C TRP A 5 24.18 38.01 -48.34
N ILE A 6 23.07 38.70 -48.57
CA ILE A 6 21.81 38.55 -47.84
C ILE A 6 21.17 37.24 -48.31
N ILE A 7 20.82 36.33 -47.39
CA ILE A 7 19.87 35.24 -47.65
C ILE A 7 18.76 35.33 -46.60
N LEU A 8 17.52 35.45 -47.09
CA LEU A 8 16.29 35.55 -46.33
C LEU A 8 15.47 34.25 -46.52
N SER A 9 15.10 33.59 -45.40
CA SER A 9 13.95 32.67 -45.21
C SER A 9 13.90 31.33 -45.99
N PRO A 10 13.16 30.27 -45.56
CA PRO A 10 11.90 30.32 -44.80
C PRO A 10 11.75 29.38 -43.59
N LEU A 11 10.72 29.69 -42.79
CA LEU A 11 10.03 28.79 -41.87
C LEU A 11 9.78 27.40 -42.48
N LEU A 12 10.10 26.33 -41.75
CA LEU A 12 9.34 25.08 -41.81
C LEU A 12 9.09 24.58 -40.39
N LEU A 13 7.86 24.83 -39.92
CA LEU A 13 7.22 24.12 -38.82
C LEU A 13 7.08 22.64 -39.23
N ILE A 14 7.66 21.72 -38.47
CA ILE A 14 7.09 20.37 -38.33
C ILE A 14 6.97 20.04 -36.84
N VAL A 15 5.73 19.67 -36.54
CA VAL A 15 5.09 19.37 -35.26
C VAL A 15 5.45 17.94 -34.82
N VAL A 16 5.17 17.65 -33.55
CA VAL A 16 5.04 16.31 -32.92
C VAL A 16 6.39 15.74 -32.44
N ALA A 17 6.68 15.73 -31.15
CA ALA A 17 5.93 14.94 -30.18
C ALA A 17 5.58 15.71 -28.91
N THR A 18 4.31 16.10 -28.83
CA THR A 18 3.56 16.06 -27.59
C THR A 18 3.75 14.70 -26.93
N GLY A 19 4.24 14.72 -25.69
CA GLY A 19 4.41 13.53 -24.88
C GLY A 19 5.88 13.31 -24.58
N CYS A 20 6.34 13.96 -23.51
CA CYS A 20 7.31 13.30 -22.65
C CYS A 20 6.60 12.05 -22.09
N ARG A 21 6.50 10.98 -22.90
CA ARG A 21 6.36 9.63 -22.37
C ARG A 21 7.70 9.40 -21.71
N THR A 22 7.76 9.67 -20.41
CA THR A 22 8.78 9.10 -19.55
C THR A 22 8.74 7.60 -19.82
N ILE A 23 9.67 7.09 -20.61
CA ILE A 23 9.93 5.66 -20.71
C ILE A 23 10.37 5.30 -19.29
N PRO A 24 9.58 4.54 -18.50
CA PRO A 24 10.04 4.14 -17.20
C PRO A 24 11.21 3.20 -17.45
N LEU A 25 12.42 3.70 -17.18
CA LEU A 25 13.65 2.94 -17.22
C LEU A 25 13.50 1.76 -16.25
N SER A 26 13.16 0.57 -16.76
CA SER A 26 13.43 -0.72 -16.12
C SER A 26 13.02 -0.85 -14.63
N GLY A 27 12.09 -0.03 -14.17
CA GLY A 27 11.61 0.01 -12.79
C GLY A 27 10.24 -0.63 -12.72
N ARG A 28 10.05 -1.51 -11.75
CA ARG A 28 8.77 -2.18 -11.48
C ARG A 28 7.64 -1.14 -11.48
N TYR A 29 6.70 -1.25 -12.43
CA TYR A 29 5.58 -0.31 -12.57
C TYR A 29 4.75 -0.29 -11.27
N TYR A 30 4.36 0.91 -10.84
CA TYR A 30 3.48 1.11 -9.69
C TYR A 30 2.26 1.93 -10.07
N VAL A 31 1.17 1.69 -9.34
CA VAL A 31 -0.03 2.51 -9.38
C VAL A 31 -0.02 3.42 -8.15
N GLU A 32 -0.32 4.70 -8.33
CA GLU A 32 -0.54 5.63 -7.22
C GLU A 32 -2.04 5.82 -7.00
N LYS A 33 -2.49 5.63 -5.75
CA LYS A 33 -3.90 5.81 -5.35
C LYS A 33 -3.98 6.53 -4.02
N THR A 34 -5.08 7.25 -3.79
CA THR A 34 -5.43 7.72 -2.45
C THR A 34 -6.32 6.68 -1.81
N LEU A 35 -5.84 6.03 -0.74
CA LEU A 35 -6.55 4.97 -0.03
C LEU A 35 -7.01 5.47 1.33
N LEU A 36 -8.14 4.95 1.80
CA LEU A 36 -8.53 5.07 3.20
C LEU A 36 -7.58 4.20 4.03
N THR A 37 -6.95 4.79 5.04
CA THR A 37 -6.04 4.08 5.94
C THR A 37 -6.53 4.16 7.37
N THR A 38 -6.39 3.06 8.09
CA THR A 38 -6.53 2.98 9.56
C THR A 38 -5.27 2.35 10.16
N GLY A 39 -5.20 2.31 11.50
CA GLY A 39 -4.16 1.59 12.21
C GLY A 39 -4.75 0.48 13.08
N TYR A 40 -4.03 -0.64 13.16
CA TYR A 40 -4.34 -1.73 14.07
C TYR A 40 -3.10 -2.24 14.80
N CYS A 41 -3.31 -3.10 15.78
CA CYS A 41 -2.23 -3.79 16.50
C CYS A 41 -2.73 -5.17 16.96
N LYS A 42 -1.85 -5.97 17.56
CA LYS A 42 -2.18 -7.33 18.04
C LYS A 42 -3.11 -7.41 19.26
N CYS A 43 -3.70 -6.30 19.73
CA CYS A 43 -4.47 -6.27 20.97
C CYS A 43 -5.84 -6.97 20.83
N PRO A 44 -6.49 -7.35 21.94
CA PRO A 44 -7.83 -7.93 21.97
C PRO A 44 -8.87 -7.16 21.15
N ILE A 45 -8.85 -5.83 21.29
CA ILE A 45 -9.83 -4.91 20.70
C ILE A 45 -9.69 -4.89 19.17
N CYS A 46 -8.47 -4.85 18.65
CA CYS A 46 -8.21 -4.80 17.22
C CYS A 46 -8.35 -6.17 16.54
N CYS A 47 -8.04 -7.27 17.23
CA CYS A 47 -7.93 -8.61 16.63
C CYS A 47 -8.99 -9.61 17.11
N GLY A 48 -9.99 -9.16 17.88
CA GLY A 48 -11.16 -9.96 18.27
C GLY A 48 -10.82 -11.21 19.08
N TRP A 49 -9.98 -11.08 20.11
CA TRP A 49 -9.62 -12.19 20.99
C TRP A 49 -9.76 -11.82 22.45
N THR A 50 -9.95 -12.81 23.33
CA THR A 50 -10.04 -12.63 24.79
C THR A 50 -9.15 -13.62 25.52
N ARG A 51 -9.15 -13.62 26.85
CA ARG A 51 -8.44 -14.61 27.66
C ARG A 51 -9.41 -15.60 28.30
N ASP A 52 -9.06 -16.88 28.29
CA ASP A 52 -9.76 -17.91 29.07
C ASP A 52 -9.48 -17.77 30.58
N SER A 53 -10.08 -18.63 31.41
CA SER A 53 -9.88 -18.65 32.87
C SER A 53 -8.43 -18.91 33.31
N ARG A 54 -7.59 -19.45 32.42
CA ARG A 54 -6.16 -19.71 32.64
C ARG A 54 -5.28 -18.57 32.11
N GLY A 55 -5.88 -17.54 31.50
CA GLY A 55 -5.18 -16.41 30.92
C GLY A 55 -4.70 -16.62 29.48
N ASN A 56 -5.03 -17.72 28.81
CA ASN A 56 -4.59 -17.99 27.43
C ASN A 56 -5.45 -17.23 26.41
N PRO A 57 -4.86 -16.71 25.33
CA PRO A 57 -5.62 -16.05 24.27
C PRO A 57 -6.51 -17.05 23.53
N VAL A 58 -7.80 -16.72 23.42
CA VAL A 58 -8.81 -17.49 22.69
C VAL A 58 -9.61 -16.61 21.74
N ASP A 59 -10.12 -17.21 20.67
CA ASP A 59 -11.06 -16.56 19.75
C ASP A 59 -12.47 -16.42 20.36
N SER A 60 -13.40 -15.87 19.59
CA SER A 60 -14.80 -15.70 20.00
C SER A 60 -15.54 -17.02 20.28
N GLN A 61 -15.02 -18.15 19.81
CA GLN A 61 -15.57 -19.49 20.00
C GLN A 61 -14.89 -20.22 21.16
N GLY A 62 -13.89 -19.61 21.80
CA GLY A 62 -13.13 -20.20 22.90
C GLY A 62 -11.96 -21.09 22.47
N ASN A 63 -11.63 -21.15 21.17
CA ASN A 63 -10.48 -21.92 20.70
C ASN A 63 -9.18 -21.14 20.91
N ALA A 64 -8.09 -21.86 21.16
CA ALA A 64 -6.77 -21.26 21.32
C ALA A 64 -6.38 -20.43 20.08
N LYS A 65 -5.95 -19.18 20.31
CA LYS A 65 -5.62 -18.24 19.25
C LYS A 65 -4.16 -17.81 19.28
N VAL A 66 -3.51 -17.92 18.13
CA VAL A 66 -2.16 -17.37 17.92
C VAL A 66 -2.26 -15.87 17.68
N VAL A 67 -1.93 -15.08 18.69
CA VAL A 67 -2.02 -13.61 18.66
C VAL A 67 -1.00 -13.01 17.69
N GLY A 68 -1.49 -12.20 16.73
CA GLY A 68 -0.65 -11.51 15.75
C GLY A 68 -0.27 -12.35 14.52
N ARG A 69 -0.85 -13.54 14.34
CA ARG A 69 -0.73 -14.31 13.10
C ARG A 69 -1.59 -13.66 12.01
N THR A 70 -0.98 -13.40 10.86
CA THR A 70 -1.63 -12.79 9.69
C THR A 70 -2.27 -13.85 8.78
N ALA A 71 -3.12 -13.43 7.85
CA ALA A 71 -3.70 -14.30 6.82
C ALA A 71 -2.67 -15.04 5.95
N SER A 72 -1.50 -14.41 5.69
CA SER A 72 -0.37 -15.05 5.00
C SER A 72 0.35 -16.12 5.84
N GLY A 73 0.02 -16.23 7.12
CA GLY A 73 0.65 -17.15 8.07
C GLY A 73 1.87 -16.59 8.80
N THR A 74 2.33 -15.38 8.44
CA THR A 74 3.45 -14.68 9.10
C THR A 74 3.01 -13.98 10.39
N MET A 75 3.99 -13.52 11.19
CA MET A 75 3.70 -12.69 12.37
C MET A 75 3.71 -11.21 12.01
N ALA A 76 2.65 -10.51 12.42
CA ALA A 76 2.46 -9.09 12.15
C ALA A 76 3.59 -8.26 12.79
N ARG A 77 4.18 -7.39 11.97
CA ARG A 77 5.28 -6.48 12.33
C ARG A 77 5.08 -5.15 11.62
N HIS A 78 5.91 -4.16 11.95
CA HIS A 78 5.88 -2.90 11.22
C HIS A 78 6.09 -3.17 9.72
N GLY A 79 5.22 -2.61 8.87
CA GLY A 79 5.16 -2.91 7.45
C GLY A 79 4.16 -4.01 7.07
N THR A 80 3.57 -4.75 8.03
CA THR A 80 2.43 -5.62 7.75
C THR A 80 1.20 -4.75 7.43
N ILE A 81 0.58 -5.00 6.29
CA ILE A 81 -0.65 -4.32 5.84
C ILE A 81 -1.76 -5.36 5.75
N ALA A 82 -2.92 -5.01 6.31
CA ALA A 82 -4.16 -5.73 6.08
C ALA A 82 -4.97 -5.03 4.98
N ALA A 83 -5.57 -5.79 4.07
CA ALA A 83 -6.33 -5.23 2.94
C ALA A 83 -7.44 -6.18 2.47
N ASP A 84 -8.24 -5.71 1.50
CA ASP A 84 -9.10 -6.55 0.67
C ASP A 84 -8.22 -7.36 -0.31
N LEU A 85 -8.14 -8.67 -0.12
CA LEU A 85 -7.26 -9.53 -0.91
C LEU A 85 -7.72 -9.73 -2.36
N ASN A 86 -8.97 -9.38 -2.70
CA ASN A 86 -9.43 -9.40 -4.09
C ASN A 86 -8.89 -8.21 -4.89
N VAL A 87 -8.57 -7.11 -4.21
CA VAL A 87 -8.05 -5.88 -4.82
C VAL A 87 -6.55 -5.78 -4.65
N TYR A 88 -6.05 -6.15 -3.47
CA TYR A 88 -4.64 -6.12 -3.10
C TYR A 88 -4.22 -7.50 -2.60
N PRO A 89 -3.82 -8.43 -3.49
CA PRO A 89 -3.43 -9.77 -3.09
C PRO A 89 -2.26 -9.78 -2.11
N ILE A 90 -2.13 -10.88 -1.36
CA ILE A 90 -0.98 -11.12 -0.50
C ILE A 90 0.31 -10.95 -1.30
N GLY A 91 1.27 -10.24 -0.72
CA GLY A 91 2.56 -9.94 -1.34
C GLY A 91 2.63 -8.60 -2.06
N THR A 92 1.49 -7.91 -2.29
CA THR A 92 1.45 -6.54 -2.80
C THR A 92 2.32 -5.64 -1.93
N ILE A 93 3.26 -4.93 -2.55
CA ILE A 93 4.16 -4.00 -1.86
C ILE A 93 3.56 -2.60 -1.95
N MET A 94 3.61 -1.86 -0.85
CA MET A 94 3.08 -0.51 -0.78
C MET A 94 4.08 0.44 -0.11
N TYR A 95 4.17 1.65 -0.63
CA TYR A 95 4.73 2.78 0.10
C TYR A 95 3.58 3.71 0.49
N VAL A 96 3.34 3.84 1.79
CA VAL A 96 2.25 4.63 2.35
C VAL A 96 2.84 5.92 2.92
N GLU A 97 2.40 7.07 2.40
CA GLU A 97 2.91 8.37 2.83
C GLU A 97 2.75 8.57 4.34
N GLY A 98 3.84 8.89 5.04
CA GLY A 98 3.86 9.06 6.50
C GLY A 98 3.94 7.78 7.34
N TYR A 99 3.80 6.60 6.74
CA TYR A 99 4.01 5.30 7.42
C TYR A 99 5.27 4.59 6.92
N GLY A 100 5.51 4.62 5.60
CA GLY A 100 6.66 4.00 4.95
C GLY A 100 6.28 2.74 4.18
N TRP A 101 7.25 1.85 4.02
CA TRP A 101 7.12 0.62 3.24
C TRP A 101 6.36 -0.48 3.99
N GLY A 102 5.50 -1.19 3.27
CA GLY A 102 4.82 -2.36 3.77
C GLY A 102 4.46 -3.36 2.69
N ARG A 103 3.93 -4.49 3.14
CA ARG A 103 3.47 -5.61 2.32
C ARG A 103 2.12 -6.08 2.82
N VAL A 104 1.21 -6.35 1.89
CA VAL A 104 -0.05 -7.01 2.22
C VAL A 104 0.24 -8.44 2.66
N GLU A 105 0.03 -8.70 3.94
CA GLU A 105 0.24 -10.00 4.57
C GLU A 105 -1.01 -10.47 5.31
N ASP A 106 -1.99 -9.60 5.49
CA ASP A 106 -3.15 -9.83 6.35
C ASP A 106 -4.46 -9.37 5.70
N THR A 107 -5.58 -9.72 6.31
CA THR A 107 -6.91 -9.27 5.86
C THR A 107 -7.85 -9.07 7.05
N GLY A 108 -8.96 -8.38 6.82
CA GLY A 108 -9.99 -8.15 7.81
C GLY A 108 -11.36 -8.06 7.16
N SER A 109 -12.41 -8.52 7.86
CA SER A 109 -13.78 -8.54 7.32
C SER A 109 -14.28 -7.14 6.95
N ALA A 110 -13.84 -6.10 7.65
CA ALA A 110 -14.19 -4.71 7.40
C ALA A 110 -13.38 -4.03 6.27
N LEU A 111 -12.29 -4.65 5.79
CA LEU A 111 -11.40 -4.08 4.78
C LEU A 111 -11.92 -4.46 3.40
N LYS A 112 -12.57 -3.51 2.73
CA LYS A 112 -13.19 -3.68 1.41
C LYS A 112 -12.71 -2.59 0.46
N GLY A 113 -12.36 -2.97 -0.76
CA GLY A 113 -11.89 -2.03 -1.79
C GLY A 113 -10.64 -1.26 -1.35
N ASP A 114 -10.69 0.07 -1.47
CA ASP A 114 -9.58 0.99 -1.24
C ASP A 114 -9.39 1.39 0.24
N HIS A 115 -9.64 0.44 1.15
CA HIS A 115 -9.38 0.59 2.58
C HIS A 115 -8.32 -0.43 3.03
N ILE A 116 -7.21 0.09 3.57
CA ILE A 116 -6.12 -0.69 4.16
C ILE A 116 -5.94 -0.39 5.65
N ASP A 117 -5.45 -1.36 6.41
CA ASP A 117 -5.09 -1.20 7.82
C ASP A 117 -3.60 -1.40 8.04
N LEU A 118 -2.96 -0.47 8.74
CA LEU A 118 -1.51 -0.45 8.94
C LEU A 118 -1.16 -1.01 10.31
N TYR A 119 -0.25 -1.98 10.37
CA TYR A 119 0.11 -2.57 11.65
C TYR A 119 1.01 -1.64 12.47
N PHE A 120 0.69 -1.52 13.76
CA PHE A 120 1.49 -0.86 14.78
C PHE A 120 1.78 -1.80 15.95
N ARG A 121 2.92 -1.57 16.61
CA ARG A 121 3.33 -2.38 17.78
C ARG A 121 2.42 -2.18 19.00
N SER A 122 1.74 -1.04 19.10
CA SER A 122 0.88 -0.71 20.24
C SER A 122 -0.43 -0.05 19.79
N HIS A 123 -1.48 -0.28 20.57
CA HIS A 123 -2.80 0.29 20.33
C HIS A 123 -2.75 1.83 20.31
N GLN A 124 -2.00 2.44 21.23
CA GLN A 124 -1.84 3.89 21.25
C GLN A 124 -1.20 4.44 19.96
N SER A 125 -0.28 3.70 19.34
CA SER A 125 0.32 4.14 18.07
C SER A 125 -0.67 4.04 16.91
N ALA A 126 -1.48 2.99 16.88
CA ALA A 126 -2.58 2.85 15.94
C ALA A 126 -3.62 3.99 16.10
N LEU A 127 -3.99 4.34 17.33
CA LEU A 127 -4.88 5.47 17.60
C LEU A 127 -4.29 6.81 17.16
N ARG A 128 -2.99 7.03 17.40
CA ARG A 128 -2.29 8.24 16.93
C ARG A 128 -2.25 8.35 15.41
N TRP A 129 -2.18 7.23 14.69
CA TRP A 129 -2.29 7.24 13.24
C TRP A 129 -3.68 7.71 12.78
N GLY A 130 -4.73 7.19 13.44
CA GLY A 130 -6.12 7.53 13.18
C GLY A 130 -6.66 6.97 11.86
N LYS A 131 -7.85 7.46 11.46
CA LYS A 131 -8.48 7.14 10.18
C LYS A 131 -8.29 8.32 9.22
N LYS A 132 -7.64 8.11 8.08
CA LYS A 132 -7.36 9.17 7.11
C LYS A 132 -7.09 8.65 5.71
N TYR A 133 -7.34 9.49 4.71
CA TYR A 133 -6.96 9.24 3.33
C TYR A 133 -5.50 9.61 3.10
N VAL A 134 -4.74 8.71 2.48
CA VAL A 134 -3.30 8.85 2.27
C VAL A 134 -2.92 8.38 0.88
N LYS A 135 -1.93 9.03 0.25
CA LYS A 135 -1.38 8.57 -1.02
C LYS A 135 -0.53 7.31 -0.81
N VAL A 136 -0.76 6.33 -1.66
CA VAL A 136 -0.09 5.03 -1.63
C VAL A 136 0.42 4.69 -3.01
N LYS A 137 1.70 4.34 -3.09
CA LYS A 137 2.30 3.72 -4.28
C LYS A 137 2.23 2.21 -4.13
N ILE A 138 1.75 1.51 -5.16
CA ILE A 138 1.34 0.12 -5.08
C ILE A 138 2.03 -0.68 -6.18
N TRP A 139 2.76 -1.72 -5.78
CA TRP A 139 3.39 -2.69 -6.67
C TRP A 139 2.72 -4.05 -6.48
N TYR A 140 1.99 -4.48 -7.49
CA TYR A 140 1.32 -5.77 -7.50
C TYR A 140 2.31 -6.93 -7.70
N PRO A 141 2.00 -8.13 -7.17
CA PRO A 141 2.73 -9.34 -7.51
C PRO A 141 2.71 -9.60 -9.02
N ASN A 142 3.74 -10.29 -9.51
CA ASN A 142 3.82 -10.63 -10.93
C ASN A 142 2.60 -11.47 -11.35
N GLY A 143 1.99 -11.13 -12.49
CA GLY A 143 0.81 -11.82 -13.02
C GLY A 143 -0.53 -11.33 -12.45
N PHE A 144 -0.53 -10.36 -11.54
CA PHE A 144 -1.75 -9.67 -11.11
C PHE A 144 -1.91 -8.35 -11.87
N HIS A 145 -3.01 -8.23 -12.60
CA HIS A 145 -3.40 -7.02 -13.33
C HIS A 145 -4.76 -6.56 -12.78
N PRO A 146 -4.82 -5.43 -12.06
CA PRO A 146 -6.06 -4.92 -11.47
C PRO A 146 -7.06 -4.43 -12.51
#